data_AF-A0A6M5Z3U6-F1
#
_entry.id   AF-A0A6M5Z3U6-F1
#
_cell.length_a   1.000
_cell.length_b   1.000
_cell.length_c   1.000
_cell.angle_alpha   90.00
_cell.angle_beta   90.00
_cell.angle_gamma   90.00
#
_symmetry.space_group_name_H-M   'P 1'
#
loop_
_entity.id
_entity.type
_entity.pdbx_description
1 polymer ?
#
loop_
_entity_poly.entity_id
_entity_poly.type
_entity_poly.pdbx_seq_one_letter_code
_entity_poly.pdbx_strand_id
1 'polypeptide(L)'
;MKRCSFLAIPLFLVATASADEAVPELAALQKMAQAFRSTARDFAWREIPWHDDPSSALKEARDEKRPLLVWLAGGRDRDGTPLERC
;
A
#
# COMPACT_ATOMS: atom_id res chain seq x y z
N MET A 1 -17.78 -33.95 -37.58
CA MET A 1 -16.59 -34.18 -36.73
C MET A 1 -15.46 -33.30 -37.25
N LYS A 2 -15.24 -32.12 -36.65
CA LYS A 2 -14.21 -31.15 -37.06
C LYS A 2 -13.11 -31.14 -36.00
N ARG A 3 -11.91 -31.59 -36.38
CA ARG A 3 -10.70 -31.59 -35.57
C ARG A 3 -10.13 -30.17 -35.61
N CYS A 4 -10.16 -29.44 -34.50
CA CYS A 4 -9.42 -28.20 -34.36
C CYS A 4 -8.01 -28.53 -33.87
N SER A 5 -7.04 -28.35 -34.77
CA SER A 5 -5.61 -28.40 -34.51
C SER A 5 -5.23 -27.49 -33.35
N PHE A 6 -4.58 -28.07 -32.35
CA PHE A 6 -3.80 -27.34 -31.35
C PHE A 6 -2.55 -26.80 -32.05
N LEU A 7 -2.52 -25.50 -32.34
CA LEU A 7 -1.27 -24.80 -32.65
C LEU A 7 -0.50 -24.65 -31.34
N ALA A 8 0.55 -25.45 -31.18
CA ALA A 8 1.53 -25.28 -30.12
C ALA A 8 2.31 -23.98 -30.38
N ILE A 9 2.05 -22.97 -29.55
CA ILE A 9 2.84 -21.72 -29.54
C ILE A 9 4.17 -22.06 -28.86
N PRO A 10 5.33 -21.87 -29.52
CA PRO A 10 6.62 -22.08 -28.87
C PRO A 10 6.79 -21.02 -27.78
N LEU A 11 6.94 -21.50 -26.55
CA LEU A 11 7.22 -20.73 -25.36
C LEU A 11 8.61 -20.09 -25.52
N PHE A 12 8.67 -18.82 -25.90
CA PHE A 12 9.89 -18.03 -25.86
C PHE A 12 10.32 -17.87 -24.39
N LEU A 13 11.35 -18.62 -23.97
CA LEU A 13 12.08 -18.31 -22.74
C LEU A 13 12.84 -16.99 -22.97
N VAL A 14 12.24 -15.89 -22.53
CA VAL A 14 12.98 -14.65 -22.29
C VAL A 14 13.80 -14.88 -21.03
N ALA A 15 15.10 -15.15 -21.20
CA ALA A 15 16.05 -15.13 -20.10
C ALA A 15 16.08 -13.70 -19.54
N THR A 16 15.48 -13.50 -18.37
CA THR A 16 15.63 -12.27 -17.60
C THR A 16 17.06 -12.22 -17.11
N ALA A 17 17.93 -11.50 -17.83
CA ALA A 17 19.23 -11.12 -17.31
C ALA A 17 19.00 -10.33 -16.02
N SER A 18 19.33 -10.93 -14.87
CA SER A 18 19.28 -10.24 -13.59
C SER A 18 20.39 -9.19 -13.60
N ALA A 19 20.00 -7.94 -13.81
CA ALA A 19 20.84 -6.79 -13.48
C ALA A 19 20.95 -6.71 -11.95
N ASP A 20 21.71 -7.64 -11.37
CA ASP A 20 22.07 -7.66 -9.95
C ASP A 20 23.55 -7.31 -9.82
N GLU A 21 23.97 -6.26 -10.52
CA GLU A 21 25.24 -5.60 -10.22
C GLU A 21 24.91 -4.57 -9.15
N ALA A 22 24.87 -5.03 -7.90
CA ALA A 22 24.63 -4.18 -6.74
C ALA A 22 25.72 -3.10 -6.70
N VAL A 23 25.37 -1.89 -7.15
CA VAL A 23 26.24 -0.71 -7.07
C VAL A 23 26.64 -0.56 -5.59
N PRO A 24 27.93 -0.63 -5.22
CA PRO A 24 28.34 -0.63 -3.82
C PRO A 24 27.83 0.60 -3.04
N GLU A 25 27.70 1.74 -3.73
CA GLU A 25 27.10 2.96 -3.19
C GLU A 25 25.61 2.78 -2.84
N LEU A 26 24.83 2.09 -3.68
CA LEU A 26 23.42 1.80 -3.40
C LEU A 26 23.28 0.90 -2.17
N ALA A 27 24.14 -0.10 -2.01
CA ALA A 27 24.14 -0.96 -0.83
C ALA A 27 24.46 -0.16 0.45
N ALA A 28 25.42 0.77 0.40
CA ALA A 28 25.74 1.66 1.50
C ALA A 28 24.55 2.58 1.86
N LEU A 29 23.91 3.19 0.86
CA LEU A 29 22.72 4.02 1.04
C LEU A 29 21.53 3.23 1.61
N GLN A 30 21.30 2.01 1.13
CA GLN A 30 20.25 1.14 1.64
C GLN A 30 20.48 0.75 3.10
N LYS A 31 21.73 0.49 3.50
CA LYS A 31 22.11 0.21 4.88
C LYS A 31 21.86 1.43 5.80
N MET A 32 22.20 2.63 5.34
CA MET A 32 21.90 3.87 6.07
C MET A 32 20.39 4.12 6.18
N ALA A 33 19.65 3.84 5.10
CA ALA A 33 18.20 4.02 5.05
C ALA A 33 17.42 3.01 5.91
N GLN A 34 17.99 1.86 6.26
CA GLN A 34 17.30 0.85 7.07
C GLN A 34 16.81 1.40 8.41
N ALA A 35 17.56 2.30 9.06
CA ALA A 35 17.15 2.92 10.32
C ALA A 35 15.95 3.87 10.18
N PHE A 36 15.67 4.34 8.96
CA PHE A 36 14.57 5.28 8.67
C PHE A 36 13.40 4.62 7.94
N ARG A 37 13.56 3.36 7.51
CA ARG A 37 12.47 2.63 6.87
C ARG A 37 11.41 2.29 7.91
N SER A 38 10.19 2.74 7.63
CA SER A 38 9.02 2.29 8.35
C SER A 38 8.92 0.77 8.30
N THR A 39 8.71 0.18 9.45
CA THR A 39 8.43 -1.24 9.65
C THR A 39 6.96 -1.53 9.39
N ALA A 40 6.59 -2.81 9.25
CA ALA A 40 5.18 -3.20 9.14
C ALA A 40 4.36 -2.72 10.35
N ARG A 41 4.97 -2.69 11.55
CA ARG A 41 4.32 -2.20 12.78
C ARG A 41 3.95 -0.72 12.69
N ASP A 42 4.73 0.09 12.00
CA ASP A 42 4.45 1.52 11.81
C ASP A 42 3.20 1.77 10.94
N PHE A 43 2.75 0.72 10.22
CA PHE A 43 1.53 0.74 9.41
C PHE A 43 0.38 -0.05 10.02
N ALA A 44 0.45 -0.44 11.30
CA ALA A 44 -0.62 -1.17 11.98
C ALA A 44 -1.97 -0.41 11.96
N TRP A 45 -1.94 0.92 11.86
CA TRP A 45 -3.13 1.76 11.71
C TRP A 45 -3.93 1.44 10.44
N ARG A 46 -3.32 0.86 9.41
CA ARG A 46 -4.02 0.46 8.16
C ARG A 46 -4.94 -0.74 8.37
N GLU A 47 -4.74 -1.51 9.43
CA GLU A 47 -5.56 -2.68 9.77
C GLU A 47 -6.82 -2.29 10.56
N ILE A 48 -6.92 -1.03 11.01
CA ILE A 48 -8.13 -0.51 11.66
C ILE A 48 -9.25 -0.45 10.61
N PRO A 49 -10.47 -0.93 10.92
CA PRO A 49 -11.62 -0.84 10.02
C PRO A 49 -12.11 0.61 9.94
N TRP A 50 -11.46 1.40 9.08
CA TRP A 50 -11.84 2.79 8.86
C TRP A 50 -13.22 2.88 8.20
N HIS A 51 -14.05 3.78 8.71
CA HIS A 51 -15.29 4.19 8.07
C HIS A 51 -15.10 5.55 7.41
N ASP A 52 -15.63 5.70 6.21
CA ASP A 52 -15.71 6.96 5.46
C ASP A 52 -16.96 7.77 5.82
N ASP A 53 -18.07 7.10 6.16
CA ASP A 53 -19.28 7.72 6.69
C ASP A 53 -19.28 7.79 8.24
N PRO A 54 -19.40 9.00 8.84
CA PRO A 54 -19.52 9.13 10.28
C PRO A 54 -20.74 8.41 10.87
N SER A 55 -21.83 8.29 10.12
CA SER A 55 -23.07 7.68 10.64
C SER A 55 -22.94 6.16 10.82
N SER A 56 -22.27 5.48 9.90
CA SER A 56 -21.94 4.06 10.03
C SER A 56 -20.99 3.79 11.21
N ALA A 57 -19.96 4.63 11.37
CA ALA A 57 -18.99 4.49 12.47
C ALA A 57 -19.65 4.64 13.85
N LEU A 58 -20.56 5.61 13.98
CA LEU A 58 -21.31 5.84 15.22
C LEU A 58 -22.24 4.68 15.57
N LYS A 59 -22.86 4.06 14.54
CA LYS A 59 -23.72 2.90 14.76
C LYS A 59 -22.91 1.72 15.29
N GLU A 60 -21.81 1.37 14.62
CA GLU A 60 -20.94 0.26 15.04
C GLU A 60 -20.39 0.44 16.45
N ALA A 61 -19.88 1.63 16.78
CA ALA A 61 -19.36 1.92 18.11
C ALA A 61 -20.43 1.76 19.22
N ARG A 62 -21.69 2.13 18.93
CA ARG A 62 -22.82 1.94 19.86
C ARG A 62 -23.18 0.46 20.01
N ASP A 63 -23.27 -0.26 18.90
CA ASP A 63 -23.63 -1.68 18.89
C ASP A 63 -22.57 -2.51 19.64
N GLU A 64 -21.29 -2.19 19.47
CA GLU A 64 -20.18 -2.87 20.15
C GLU A 64 -19.89 -2.33 21.56
N LYS A 65 -20.54 -1.23 21.98
CA LYS A 65 -20.26 -0.50 23.24
C LYS A 65 -18.78 -0.12 23.39
N ARG A 66 -18.14 0.27 22.28
CA ARG A 66 -16.73 0.64 22.24
C ARG A 66 -16.55 2.16 22.09
N PRO A 67 -15.44 2.71 22.61
CA PRO A 67 -15.12 4.11 22.36
C PRO A 67 -14.87 4.34 20.86
N LEU A 68 -15.43 5.43 20.32
CA LEU A 68 -15.18 5.88 18.96
C LEU A 68 -13.98 6.84 18.96
N LEU A 69 -12.97 6.55 18.14
CA LEU A 69 -11.87 7.46 17.87
C LEU A 69 -12.08 8.10 16.50
N VAL A 70 -12.17 9.42 16.46
CA VAL A 70 -12.38 10.17 15.22
C VAL A 70 -11.06 10.78 14.77
N TRP A 71 -10.63 10.43 13.57
CA TRP A 71 -9.49 11.05 12.90
C TRP A 71 -9.99 11.89 11.73
N LEU A 72 -9.78 13.20 11.79
CA LEU A 72 -10.10 14.11 10.69
C LEU A 72 -8.79 14.48 10.00
N ALA A 73 -8.64 14.08 8.74
CA ALA A 73 -7.46 14.44 7.96
C ALA A 73 -7.58 15.91 7.51
N GLY A 74 -7.08 16.83 8.33
CA GLY A 74 -6.75 18.19 7.92
C GLY A 74 -5.47 18.20 7.09
N GLY A 75 -5.52 17.62 5.90
CA GLY A 75 -4.36 17.57 5.01
C GLY A 75 -4.04 18.93 4.43
N ARG A 76 -2.76 19.20 4.23
CA ARG A 76 -2.29 20.24 3.31
C ARG A 76 -1.82 19.56 2.03
N ASP A 77 -1.97 20.23 0.90
CA ASP A 77 -1.31 19.80 -0.33
C ASP A 77 0.22 19.96 -0.21
N ARG A 78 0.95 19.60 -1.29
CA ARG A 78 2.41 19.70 -1.34
C ARG A 78 2.92 21.13 -1.10
N ASP A 79 2.11 22.13 -1.46
CA ASP A 79 2.44 23.54 -1.41
C ASP A 79 1.96 24.19 -0.09
N GLY A 80 1.41 23.39 0.82
CA GLY A 80 0.97 23.82 2.14
C GLY A 80 -0.44 24.38 2.17
N THR A 81 -1.20 24.33 1.07
CA THR A 81 -2.60 24.77 1.04
C THR A 81 -3.47 23.79 1.80
N PRO A 82 -4.30 24.23 2.76
CA PRO A 82 -5.29 23.34 3.37
C PRO A 82 -6.16 22.73 2.27
N LEU A 83 -6.31 21.40 2.29
CA LEU A 83 -7.27 20.73 1.42
C LEU A 83 -8.66 21.27 1.78
N GLU A 84 -9.36 21.89 0.84
CA GLU A 84 -10.57 22.69 1.09
C GLU A 84 -11.78 21.90 1.63
N ARG A 85 -11.61 20.63 1.99
CA ARG A 85 -12.67 19.79 2.53
C ARG A 85 -12.11 18.95 3.67
N CYS A 86 -12.36 19.45 4.89
CA CYS A 86 -12.60 18.59 6.04
C CYS A 86 -14.12 18.46 6.20
#